data_AF-A0A498HT94-F1
#
_entry.id   AF-A0A498HT94-F1
#
_cell.length_a   1.000
_cell.length_b   1.000
_cell.length_c   1.000
_cell.angle_alpha   90.00
_cell.angle_beta   90.00
_cell.angle_gamma   90.00
#
_symmetry.space_group_name_H-M   'P 1'
#
loop_
_entity.id
_entity.type
_entity.pdbx_description
1 polymer ?
#
loop_
_entity_poly.entity_id
_entity_poly.type
_entity_poly.pdbx_seq_one_letter_code
_entity_poly.pdbx_strand_id
1 'polypeptide(L)'
;MSTSGIRFYDPKTTDMDLVQAMIHKGIVHDTFTDYVVKSENNDELAGKILAFIPSTEDLLAQIASCTHELDETDHASALEFTQELTKKCEGFGAPEMLKHCEVLKHKCIARDDVQSRESLVLLYEKYDILQHSLLRLLEIQNTPLHYNQVQTHAMERYQRSLEVISNHWFKKTILDARKAKKLGEQVADDAVPILGRTLSGGCGYGGEAVDDARR
;
A
#
# COMPACT_ATOMS: atom_id res chain seq x y z
N MET A 1 28.98 -12.20 -8.16
CA MET A 1 27.59 -12.60 -7.81
C MET A 1 26.67 -11.73 -8.61
N SER A 2 25.94 -12.31 -9.57
CA SER A 2 25.10 -11.59 -10.53
C SER A 2 23.70 -11.44 -9.93
N THR A 3 23.34 -10.25 -9.46
CA THR A 3 21.95 -9.93 -9.14
C THR A 3 21.23 -9.63 -10.45
N SER A 4 20.43 -10.60 -10.88
CA SER A 4 19.52 -10.53 -12.02
C SER A 4 18.57 -9.34 -11.85
N GLY A 5 18.98 -8.17 -12.34
CA GLY A 5 18.10 -7.04 -12.53
C GLY A 5 17.03 -7.45 -13.53
N ILE A 6 15.77 -7.43 -13.10
CA ILE A 6 14.63 -7.61 -13.98
C ILE A 6 14.72 -6.48 -15.02
N ARG A 7 15.22 -6.77 -16.22
CA ARG A 7 15.13 -5.86 -17.35
C ARG A 7 13.66 -5.83 -17.77
N PHE A 8 12.94 -4.84 -17.28
CA PHE A 8 11.61 -4.50 -17.78
C PHE A 8 11.76 -3.89 -19.20
N TYR A 9 11.87 -4.77 -20.21
CA TYR A 9 11.52 -4.57 -21.62
C TYR A 9 12.53 -3.92 -22.61
N ASP A 10 12.36 -4.31 -23.88
CA ASP A 10 13.21 -4.10 -25.07
C ASP A 10 13.03 -2.68 -25.64
N PRO A 11 14.09 -1.96 -26.05
CA PRO A 11 14.00 -0.64 -26.70
C PRO A 11 13.13 -0.57 -27.98
N LYS A 12 12.61 -1.71 -28.48
CA LYS A 12 11.64 -1.77 -29.59
C LYS A 12 10.17 -1.71 -29.19
N THR A 13 9.84 -1.67 -27.89
CA THR A 13 8.45 -1.66 -27.43
C THR A 13 7.70 -0.42 -27.96
N THR A 14 6.63 -0.65 -28.72
CA THR A 14 5.74 0.41 -29.20
C THR A 14 4.76 0.84 -28.11
N ASP A 15 4.12 2.00 -28.29
CA ASP A 15 3.05 2.47 -27.41
C ASP A 15 1.87 1.49 -27.36
N MET A 16 1.49 0.91 -28.50
CA MET A 16 0.46 -0.11 -28.59
C MET A 16 0.83 -1.43 -27.87
N ASP A 17 2.09 -1.87 -27.94
CA ASP A 17 2.56 -3.05 -27.19
C ASP A 17 2.41 -2.83 -25.67
N LEU A 18 2.75 -1.63 -25.20
CA LEU A 18 2.60 -1.26 -23.80
C LEU A 18 1.13 -1.20 -23.37
N VAL A 19 0.28 -0.56 -24.17
CA VAL A 19 -1.17 -0.46 -23.90
C VAL A 19 -1.82 -1.84 -23.85
N GLN A 20 -1.49 -2.73 -24.78
CA GLN A 20 -1.98 -4.11 -24.75
C GLN A 20 -1.53 -4.85 -23.48
N ALA A 21 -0.28 -4.65 -23.05
CA ALA A 21 0.20 -5.22 -21.80
C ALA A 21 -0.52 -4.65 -20.57
N MET A 22 -0.83 -3.35 -20.57
CA MET A 22 -1.61 -2.71 -19.50
C MET A 22 -3.03 -3.25 -19.43
N ILE A 23 -3.69 -3.46 -20.58
CA ILE A 23 -5.03 -4.07 -20.67
C ILE A 23 -5.00 -5.52 -20.18
N HIS A 24 -4.02 -6.31 -20.64
CA HIS A 24 -3.89 -7.70 -20.22
C HIS A 24 -3.69 -7.84 -18.70
N LYS A 25 -2.99 -6.88 -18.09
CA LYS A 25 -2.79 -6.81 -16.64
C LYS A 25 -3.97 -6.16 -15.89
N GLY A 26 -4.99 -5.67 -16.58
CA GLY A 26 -6.14 -4.99 -15.98
C GLY A 26 -5.85 -3.61 -15.41
N ILE A 27 -4.72 -2.99 -15.80
CA ILE A 27 -4.32 -1.65 -15.33
C ILE A 27 -5.23 -0.58 -15.94
N VAL A 28 -5.57 -0.73 -17.22
CA VAL A 28 -6.52 0.12 -17.96
C VAL A 28 -7.57 -0.74 -18.69
N HIS A 29 -8.71 -0.13 -18.97
CA HIS A 29 -9.81 -0.74 -19.72
C HIS A 29 -9.45 -0.92 -21.22
N ASP A 30 -10.09 -1.84 -21.92
CA ASP A 30 -9.79 -2.14 -23.34
C ASP A 30 -10.00 -0.94 -24.27
N THR A 31 -11.00 -0.11 -23.96
CA THR A 31 -11.30 1.17 -24.59
C THR A 31 -10.15 2.18 -24.52
N PHE A 32 -9.10 1.93 -23.72
CA PHE A 32 -7.91 2.77 -23.71
C PHE A 32 -7.15 2.73 -25.05
N THR A 33 -7.29 1.64 -25.82
CA THR A 33 -6.76 1.52 -27.19
C THR A 33 -7.34 2.57 -28.13
N ASP A 34 -8.60 2.97 -27.95
CA ASP A 34 -9.22 4.01 -28.77
C ASP A 34 -8.47 5.34 -28.69
N TYR A 35 -7.89 5.66 -27.53
CA TYR A 35 -7.15 6.91 -27.36
C TYR A 35 -5.81 6.90 -28.11
N VAL A 36 -5.19 5.74 -28.28
CA VAL A 36 -3.92 5.59 -28.99
C VAL A 36 -4.16 5.53 -30.50
N VAL A 37 -5.24 4.85 -30.93
CA VAL A 37 -5.60 4.71 -32.35
C VAL A 37 -6.19 6.00 -32.93
N LYS A 38 -7.00 6.73 -32.16
CA LYS A 38 -7.62 7.99 -32.61
C LYS A 38 -6.67 9.18 -32.52
N SER A 39 -5.56 9.08 -31.79
CA SER A 39 -4.57 10.15 -31.70
C SER A 39 -3.69 10.18 -32.94
N GLU A 40 -4.23 10.61 -34.08
CA GLU A 40 -3.39 11.02 -35.23
C GLU A 40 -2.48 12.21 -34.84
N ASN A 41 -2.81 12.91 -33.74
CA ASN A 41 -1.92 13.77 -32.97
C ASN A 41 -1.83 13.25 -31.53
N ASN A 42 -0.65 12.80 -31.09
CA ASN A 42 -0.35 12.29 -29.72
C ASN A 42 -0.77 13.22 -28.56
N ASP A 43 -1.17 14.46 -28.84
CA ASP A 43 -1.48 15.51 -27.87
C ASP A 43 -2.73 15.23 -27.01
N GLU A 44 -3.74 14.51 -27.52
CA GLU A 44 -4.99 14.29 -26.76
C GLU A 44 -4.79 13.29 -25.61
N LEU A 45 -4.16 12.14 -25.90
CA LEU A 45 -3.83 11.13 -24.89
C LEU A 45 -2.82 11.69 -23.88
N ALA A 46 -1.80 12.38 -24.38
CA ALA A 46 -0.84 13.10 -23.55
C ALA A 46 -1.53 14.08 -22.59
N GLY A 47 -2.41 14.92 -23.11
CA GLY A 47 -3.18 15.88 -22.31
C GLY A 47 -4.03 15.21 -21.24
N LYS A 48 -4.68 14.09 -21.57
CA LYS A 48 -5.46 13.29 -20.60
C LYS A 48 -4.60 12.73 -19.49
N ILE A 49 -3.43 12.17 -19.80
CA ILE A 49 -2.50 11.62 -18.81
C ILE A 49 -1.93 12.73 -17.92
N LEU A 50 -1.48 13.83 -18.53
CA LEU A 50 -0.92 14.99 -17.82
C LEU A 50 -1.96 15.70 -16.94
N ALA A 51 -3.24 15.64 -17.29
CA ALA A 51 -4.32 16.10 -16.42
C ALA A 51 -4.68 15.07 -15.34
N PHE A 52 -4.66 13.77 -15.65
CA PHE A 52 -5.04 12.71 -14.74
C PHE A 52 -4.07 12.57 -13.57
N ILE A 53 -2.75 12.46 -13.84
CA ILE A 53 -1.73 12.18 -12.82
C ILE A 53 -1.81 13.17 -11.64
N PRO A 54 -1.66 14.50 -11.84
CA PRO A 54 -1.56 15.43 -10.71
C PRO A 54 -2.85 15.52 -9.89
N SER A 55 -3.99 15.45 -10.57
CA SER A 55 -5.29 15.49 -9.88
C SER A 55 -5.59 14.22 -9.07
N THR A 56 -5.12 13.06 -9.53
CA THR A 56 -5.24 11.81 -8.77
C THR A 56 -4.30 11.85 -7.56
N GLU A 57 -3.08 12.35 -7.74
CA GLU A 57 -2.12 12.57 -6.65
C GLU A 57 -2.66 13.53 -5.58
N ASP A 58 -3.33 14.60 -5.99
CA ASP A 58 -3.98 15.55 -5.08
C ASP A 58 -5.07 14.88 -4.22
N LEU A 59 -5.91 14.05 -4.84
CA LEU A 59 -6.96 13.31 -4.14
C LEU A 59 -6.37 12.26 -3.19
N LEU A 60 -5.35 11.52 -3.62
CA LEU A 60 -4.66 10.55 -2.76
C LEU A 60 -4.03 11.25 -1.54
N ALA A 61 -3.39 12.39 -1.73
CA ALA A 61 -2.82 13.19 -0.64
C ALA A 61 -3.89 13.69 0.34
N GLN A 62 -5.06 14.13 -0.15
CA GLN A 62 -6.18 14.55 0.70
C GLN A 62 -6.78 13.37 1.48
N ILE A 63 -6.87 12.18 0.87
CA ILE A 63 -7.31 10.98 1.59
C ILE A 63 -6.27 10.60 2.66
N ALA A 64 -4.98 10.74 2.36
CA ALA A 64 -3.91 10.48 3.32
C ALA A 64 -3.93 11.45 4.51
N SER A 65 -4.23 12.74 4.29
CA SER A 65 -4.34 13.71 5.39
C SER A 65 -5.53 13.39 6.31
N CYS A 66 -6.64 12.90 5.77
CA CYS A 66 -7.80 12.47 6.57
C CYS A 66 -7.57 11.15 7.33
N THR A 67 -6.63 10.30 6.88
CA THR A 67 -6.46 8.94 7.41
C THR A 67 -5.19 8.75 8.23
N HIS A 68 -4.05 9.31 7.82
CA HIS A 68 -2.73 9.00 8.39
C HIS A 68 -2.06 10.18 9.11
N GLU A 69 -2.44 11.43 8.81
CA GLU A 69 -1.91 12.61 9.52
C GLU A 69 -2.59 12.85 10.87
N LEU A 70 -3.81 12.34 11.03
CA LEU A 70 -4.61 12.45 12.25
C LEU A 70 -4.43 11.24 13.16
N ASP A 71 -4.61 11.44 14.46
CA ASP A 71 -4.61 10.36 15.45
C ASP A 71 -5.77 9.38 15.18
N GLU A 72 -6.96 9.93 14.95
CA GLU A 72 -8.18 9.22 14.53
C GLU A 72 -8.54 9.60 13.10
N THR A 73 -9.05 8.63 12.34
CA THR A 73 -9.39 8.83 10.92
C THR A 73 -10.65 9.67 10.77
N ASP A 74 -10.59 10.74 9.96
CA ASP A 74 -11.78 11.42 9.45
C ASP A 74 -12.38 10.63 8.28
N HIS A 75 -13.22 9.64 8.64
CA HIS A 75 -13.88 8.76 7.68
C HIS A 75 -14.84 9.51 6.74
N ALA A 76 -15.40 10.64 7.15
CA ALA A 76 -16.37 11.38 6.35
C ALA A 76 -15.68 12.07 5.17
N SER A 77 -14.62 12.84 5.44
CA SER A 77 -13.84 13.49 4.38
C SER A 77 -13.06 12.47 3.54
N ALA A 78 -12.50 11.42 4.15
CA ALA A 78 -11.84 10.35 3.40
C ALA A 78 -12.81 9.67 2.41
N LEU A 79 -14.07 9.44 2.81
CA LEU A 79 -15.10 8.88 1.94
C LEU A 79 -15.43 9.83 0.77
N GLU A 80 -15.60 11.12 1.03
CA GLU A 80 -15.89 12.13 0.00
C GLU A 80 -14.79 12.19 -1.07
N PHE A 81 -13.53 12.33 -0.66
CA PHE A 81 -12.41 12.34 -1.60
C PHE A 81 -12.25 11.01 -2.35
N THR A 82 -12.52 9.88 -1.69
CA THR A 82 -12.48 8.56 -2.36
C THR A 82 -13.61 8.42 -3.39
N GLN A 83 -14.77 9.01 -3.16
CA GLN A 83 -15.86 9.04 -4.17
C GLN A 83 -15.50 9.89 -5.38
N GLU A 84 -14.83 11.02 -5.18
CA GLU A 84 -14.33 11.84 -6.28
C GLU A 84 -13.27 11.09 -7.09
N LEU A 85 -12.32 10.43 -6.41
CA LEU A 85 -11.32 9.58 -7.05
C LEU A 85 -11.97 8.42 -7.83
N THR A 86 -13.03 7.82 -7.30
CA THR A 86 -13.79 6.76 -8.00
C THR A 86 -14.29 7.27 -9.35
N LYS A 87 -14.99 8.42 -9.39
CA LYS A 87 -15.51 8.99 -10.64
C LYS A 87 -14.38 9.26 -11.63
N LYS A 88 -13.22 9.69 -11.14
CA LYS A 88 -12.06 10.00 -11.95
C LYS A 88 -11.44 8.75 -12.58
N CYS A 89 -11.29 7.68 -11.81
CA CYS A 89 -10.80 6.40 -12.30
C CYS A 89 -11.79 5.74 -13.28
N GLU A 90 -13.10 5.95 -13.09
CA GLU A 90 -14.14 5.45 -14.00
C GLU A 90 -14.05 6.16 -15.35
N GLY A 91 -14.03 7.50 -15.34
CA GLY A 91 -13.93 8.30 -16.56
C GLY A 91 -12.60 8.12 -17.31
N PHE A 92 -11.51 7.78 -16.61
CA PHE A 92 -10.22 7.48 -17.23
C PHE A 92 -10.10 6.03 -17.73
N GLY A 93 -10.89 5.11 -17.17
CA GLY A 93 -10.80 3.68 -17.49
C GLY A 93 -9.69 2.95 -16.74
N ALA A 94 -9.57 3.15 -15.42
CA ALA A 94 -8.60 2.48 -14.54
C ALA A 94 -9.30 1.48 -13.58
N PRO A 95 -9.66 0.27 -14.05
CA PRO A 95 -10.54 -0.65 -13.31
C PRO A 95 -9.91 -1.24 -12.05
N GLU A 96 -8.60 -1.48 -12.03
CA GLU A 96 -7.93 -1.96 -10.80
C GLU A 96 -7.96 -0.89 -9.70
N MET A 97 -7.69 0.37 -10.05
CA MET A 97 -7.85 1.51 -9.12
C MET A 97 -9.28 1.64 -8.60
N LEU A 98 -10.29 1.52 -9.47
CA LEU A 98 -11.70 1.55 -9.09
C LEU A 98 -12.04 0.52 -8.03
N LYS A 99 -11.62 -0.72 -8.24
CA LYS A 99 -11.85 -1.82 -7.29
C LYS A 99 -11.31 -1.46 -5.89
N HIS A 100 -10.10 -0.89 -5.82
CA HIS A 100 -9.50 -0.51 -4.54
C HIS A 100 -10.14 0.75 -3.92
N CYS A 101 -10.64 1.68 -4.74
CA CYS A 101 -11.47 2.79 -4.25
C CYS A 101 -12.76 2.27 -3.58
N GLU A 102 -13.46 1.30 -4.19
CA GLU A 102 -14.66 0.70 -3.59
C GLU A 102 -14.38 0.04 -2.23
N VAL A 103 -13.26 -0.69 -2.14
CA VAL A 103 -12.83 -1.30 -0.88
C VAL A 103 -12.63 -0.23 0.19
N LEU A 104 -11.88 0.83 -0.12
CA LEU A 104 -11.63 1.93 0.82
C LEU A 104 -12.94 2.61 1.26
N LYS A 105 -13.86 2.90 0.33
CA LYS A 105 -15.19 3.46 0.68
C LYS A 105 -15.93 2.58 1.68
N HIS A 106 -15.95 1.27 1.46
CA HIS A 106 -16.58 0.33 2.39
C HIS A 106 -15.93 0.39 3.79
N LYS A 107 -14.59 0.50 3.87
CA LYS A 107 -13.90 0.63 5.17
C LYS A 107 -14.20 1.94 5.87
N CYS A 108 -14.25 3.05 5.13
CA CYS A 108 -14.65 4.36 5.68
C CYS A 108 -16.10 4.34 6.18
N ILE A 109 -17.03 3.72 5.44
CA ILE A 109 -18.43 3.56 5.88
C ILE A 109 -18.51 2.72 7.17
N ALA A 110 -17.70 1.67 7.27
CA ALA A 110 -17.61 0.83 8.47
C ALA A 110 -16.90 1.52 9.65
N ARG A 111 -16.27 2.68 9.43
CA ARG A 111 -15.48 3.44 10.42
C ARG A 111 -14.36 2.61 11.08
N ASP A 112 -13.68 1.80 10.27
CA ASP A 112 -12.56 0.99 10.72
C ASP A 112 -11.23 1.67 10.38
N ASP A 113 -10.63 2.36 11.36
CA ASP A 113 -9.37 3.11 11.19
C ASP A 113 -8.23 2.26 10.62
N VAL A 114 -8.06 1.05 11.12
CA VAL A 114 -6.94 0.19 10.71
C VAL A 114 -7.15 -0.25 9.27
N GLN A 115 -8.36 -0.72 8.94
CA GLN A 115 -8.67 -1.19 7.60
C GLN A 115 -8.75 -0.06 6.58
N SER A 116 -9.20 1.14 6.95
CA SER A 116 -9.18 2.32 6.07
C SER A 116 -7.74 2.71 5.73
N ARG A 117 -6.85 2.75 6.72
CA ARG A 117 -5.42 3.05 6.50
C ARG A 117 -4.75 2.00 5.62
N GLU A 118 -4.95 0.71 5.92
CA GLU A 118 -4.41 -0.39 5.10
C GLU A 118 -4.96 -0.40 3.67
N SER A 119 -6.25 -0.08 3.50
CA SER A 119 -6.86 0.00 2.17
C SER A 119 -6.29 1.16 1.34
N LEU A 120 -5.97 2.29 1.97
CA LEU A 120 -5.31 3.40 1.27
C LEU A 120 -3.90 3.01 0.79
N VAL A 121 -3.13 2.28 1.60
CA VAL A 121 -1.78 1.81 1.20
C VAL A 121 -1.86 0.96 -0.07
N LEU A 122 -2.80 0.01 -0.12
CA LEU A 122 -3.03 -0.80 -1.31
C LEU A 122 -3.43 0.06 -2.52
N LEU A 123 -4.24 1.09 -2.30
CA LEU A 123 -4.63 2.01 -3.36
C LEU A 123 -3.43 2.79 -3.92
N TYR A 124 -2.49 3.20 -3.07
CA TYR A 124 -1.23 3.82 -3.47
C TYR A 124 -0.36 2.86 -4.31
N GLU A 125 -0.26 1.59 -3.93
CA GLU A 125 0.48 0.59 -4.72
C GLU A 125 -0.12 0.41 -6.12
N LYS A 126 -1.46 0.41 -6.23
CA LYS A 126 -2.13 0.32 -7.54
C LYS A 126 -1.93 1.58 -8.37
N TYR A 127 -1.95 2.73 -7.72
CA TYR A 127 -1.69 3.99 -8.39
C TYR A 127 -0.25 4.05 -8.91
N ASP A 128 0.73 3.60 -8.13
CA ASP A 128 2.14 3.60 -8.50
C ASP A 128 2.39 2.80 -9.80
N ILE A 129 1.79 1.61 -9.91
CA ILE A 129 1.86 0.78 -11.12
C ILE A 129 1.22 1.50 -12.32
N LEU A 130 0.05 2.10 -12.12
CA LEU A 130 -0.66 2.85 -13.17
C LEU A 130 0.17 4.06 -13.62
N GLN A 131 0.64 4.88 -12.68
CA GLN A 131 1.44 6.07 -12.94
C GLN A 131 2.70 5.74 -13.72
N HIS A 132 3.48 4.76 -13.26
CA HIS A 132 4.69 4.32 -13.95
C HIS A 132 4.40 3.88 -15.40
N SER A 133 3.31 3.14 -15.60
CA SER A 133 2.90 2.67 -16.92
C SER A 133 2.50 3.84 -17.84
N LEU A 134 1.78 4.84 -17.30
CA LEU A 134 1.36 6.03 -18.04
C LEU A 134 2.54 6.96 -18.38
N LEU A 135 3.46 7.20 -17.44
CA LEU A 135 4.66 8.00 -17.69
C LEU A 135 5.55 7.34 -18.75
N ARG A 136 5.66 6.01 -18.73
CA ARG A 136 6.38 5.28 -19.77
C ARG A 136 5.73 5.41 -21.14
N LEU A 137 4.40 5.41 -21.20
CA LEU A 137 3.67 5.64 -22.44
C LEU A 137 4.01 7.01 -23.04
N LEU A 138 4.02 8.06 -22.22
CA LEU A 138 4.43 9.41 -22.64
C LEU A 138 5.90 9.45 -23.12
N GLU A 139 6.78 8.71 -22.46
CA GLU A 139 8.19 8.61 -22.85
C GLU A 139 8.35 7.96 -24.23
N ILE A 140 7.64 6.86 -24.51
CA ILE A 140 7.64 6.21 -25.83
C ILE A 140 7.10 7.16 -26.91
N GLN A 141 6.10 7.97 -26.58
CA GLN A 141 5.53 8.98 -27.46
C GLN A 141 6.39 10.25 -27.59
N ASN A 142 7.54 10.32 -26.90
CA ASN A 142 8.41 11.49 -26.83
C ASN A 142 7.67 12.77 -26.41
N THR A 143 6.66 12.64 -25.55
CA THR A 143 5.87 13.77 -25.08
C THR A 143 6.62 14.50 -23.96
N PRO A 144 6.82 15.83 -24.07
CA PRO A 144 7.44 16.59 -23.00
C PRO A 144 6.51 16.68 -21.78
N LEU A 145 7.06 16.38 -20.60
CA LEU A 145 6.36 16.47 -19.32
C LEU A 145 6.38 17.92 -18.81
N HIS A 146 5.40 18.72 -19.24
CA HIS A 146 5.21 20.09 -18.78
C HIS A 146 4.02 20.19 -17.83
N TYR A 147 4.32 20.29 -16.54
CA TYR A 147 3.32 20.56 -15.50
C TYR A 147 3.29 22.04 -15.16
N ASN A 148 2.08 22.59 -15.00
CA ASN A 148 1.91 23.93 -14.48
C ASN A 148 2.12 23.96 -12.95
N GLN A 149 2.22 25.15 -12.37
CA GLN A 149 2.51 25.32 -10.94
C GLN A 149 1.49 24.62 -10.02
N VAL A 150 0.20 24.64 -10.39
CA VAL A 150 -0.86 23.98 -9.60
C VAL A 150 -0.67 22.47 -9.61
N GLN A 151 -0.35 21.90 -10.77
CA GLN A 151 -0.05 20.49 -10.93
C GLN A 151 1.19 20.11 -10.12
N THR A 152 2.29 20.86 -10.23
CA THR A 152 3.52 20.61 -9.46
C THR A 152 3.25 20.58 -7.95
N HIS A 153 2.47 21.51 -7.42
CA HIS A 153 2.11 21.52 -6.00
C HIS A 153 1.23 20.35 -5.57
N ALA A 154 0.41 19.79 -6.46
CA ALA A 154 -0.31 18.55 -6.18
C ALA A 154 0.65 17.36 -6.07
N MET A 155 1.62 17.24 -6.99
CA MET A 155 2.64 16.19 -6.96
C MET A 155 3.51 16.27 -5.69
N GLU A 156 3.90 17.48 -5.28
CA GLU A 156 4.65 17.70 -4.04
C GLU A 156 3.86 17.27 -2.79
N ARG A 157 2.55 17.53 -2.77
CA ARG A 157 1.67 17.08 -1.66
C ARG A 157 1.57 15.56 -1.62
N TYR A 158 1.46 14.92 -2.77
CA TYR A 158 1.51 13.47 -2.87
C TYR A 158 2.83 12.89 -2.36
N GLN A 159 3.98 13.45 -2.75
CA GLN A 159 5.27 13.02 -2.23
C GLN A 159 5.37 13.12 -0.71
N ARG A 160 4.88 14.21 -0.10
CA ARG A 160 4.82 14.34 1.36
C ARG A 160 3.90 13.30 1.99
N SER A 161 2.77 12.98 1.36
CA SER A 161 1.85 11.97 1.86
C SER A 161 2.48 10.57 1.93
N LEU A 162 3.36 10.22 0.98
CA LEU A 162 4.12 8.97 1.01
C LEU A 162 5.00 8.88 2.26
N GLU A 163 5.65 9.99 2.64
CA GLU A 163 6.47 10.06 3.85
C GLU A 163 5.61 9.86 5.11
N VAL A 164 4.42 10.47 5.16
CA VAL A 164 3.48 10.30 6.28
C VAL A 164 3.04 8.84 6.41
N ILE A 165 2.61 8.22 5.31
CA ILE A 165 2.17 6.81 5.29
C ILE A 165 3.30 5.88 5.74
N SER A 166 4.51 6.08 5.22
CA SER A 166 5.70 5.31 5.60
C SER A 166 6.03 5.47 7.09
N ASN A 167 6.00 6.71 7.60
CA ASN A 167 6.24 7.00 9.01
C ASN A 167 5.17 6.37 9.93
N HIS A 168 3.91 6.38 9.52
CA HIS A 168 2.83 5.72 10.25
C HIS A 168 3.08 4.21 10.38
N TRP A 169 3.45 3.55 9.28
CA TRP A 169 3.81 2.13 9.27
C TRP A 169 5.00 1.81 10.17
N PHE A 170 6.03 2.64 10.13
CA PHE A 170 7.20 2.48 10.97
C PHE A 170 6.85 2.59 12.46
N LYS A 171 6.03 3.59 12.84
CA LYS A 171 5.52 3.75 14.22
C LYS A 171 4.68 2.56 14.66
N LYS A 172 3.75 2.07 13.82
CA LYS A 172 2.91 0.89 14.11
C LYS A 172 3.78 -0.35 14.38
N THR A 173 4.75 -0.61 13.50
CA THR A 173 5.68 -1.75 13.63
C THR A 173 6.46 -1.72 14.94
N ILE A 174 6.98 -0.55 15.34
CA ILE A 174 7.70 -0.38 16.62
C ILE A 174 6.76 -0.61 17.81
N LEU A 175 5.53 -0.07 17.76
CA LEU A 175 4.55 -0.23 18.83
C LEU A 175 4.14 -1.69 19.02
N ASP A 176 3.92 -2.41 17.91
CA ASP A 176 3.55 -3.83 17.94
C ASP A 176 4.71 -4.69 18.45
N ALA A 177 5.95 -4.41 18.03
CA ALA A 177 7.14 -5.07 18.58
C ALA A 177 7.31 -4.82 20.09
N ARG A 178 7.03 -3.59 20.56
CA ARG A 178 7.05 -3.26 22.01
C ARG A 178 5.96 -3.99 22.79
N LYS A 179 4.74 -4.10 22.23
CA LYS A 179 3.64 -4.87 22.84
C LYS A 179 4.00 -6.36 22.91
N ALA A 180 4.52 -6.94 21.84
CA ALA A 180 4.95 -8.32 21.80
C ALA A 180 6.05 -8.62 22.83
N LYS A 181 7.00 -7.69 23.02
CA LYS A 181 8.02 -7.79 24.07
C LYS A 181 7.40 -7.79 25.48
N LYS A 182 6.48 -6.87 25.77
CA LYS A 182 5.78 -6.83 27.06
C LYS A 182 4.93 -8.08 27.32
N LEU A 183 4.27 -8.61 26.30
CA LEU A 183 3.53 -9.88 26.38
C LEU A 183 4.47 -11.06 26.63
N GLY A 184 5.63 -11.10 25.96
CA GLY A 184 6.66 -12.11 26.21
C GLY A 184 7.24 -12.06 27.63
N GLU A 185 7.45 -10.85 28.17
CA GLU A 185 7.87 -10.63 29.56
C GLU A 185 6.77 -11.05 30.56
N GLN A 186 5.50 -10.73 30.29
CA GLN A 186 4.36 -11.19 31.11
C GLN A 186 4.17 -12.71 31.07
N VAL A 187 4.30 -13.34 29.90
CA VAL A 187 4.24 -14.81 29.79
C VAL A 187 5.42 -15.47 30.51
N ALA A 188 6.61 -14.85 30.50
CA ALA A 188 7.75 -15.33 31.28
C ALA A 188 7.48 -15.21 32.79
N ASP A 189 6.94 -14.08 33.27
CA ASP A 189 6.59 -13.88 34.68
C ASP A 189 5.44 -14.80 35.14
N ASP A 190 4.45 -15.09 34.29
CA ASP A 190 3.35 -16.03 34.57
C ASP A 190 3.75 -17.51 34.48
N ALA A 191 4.86 -17.84 33.80
CA ALA A 191 5.41 -19.20 33.72
C ALA A 191 6.32 -19.55 34.91
N VAL A 192 6.91 -18.54 35.59
CA VAL A 192 7.78 -18.75 36.76
C VAL A 192 7.07 -19.45 37.95
N PRO A 193 5.78 -19.22 38.26
CA PRO A 193 5.07 -19.98 39.28
C PRO A 193 4.69 -21.41 38.85
N ILE A 194 4.54 -21.69 37.55
CA ILE A 194 4.11 -23.00 37.03
C ILE A 194 5.30 -23.98 36.98
N LEU A 195 6.50 -23.50 36.65
CA LEU A 195 7.73 -24.28 36.72
C LEU A 195 8.27 -24.41 38.16
N GLY A 196 7.95 -23.48 39.06
CA GLY A 196 8.24 -23.59 40.49
C GLY A 196 7.37 -24.61 41.24
N ARG A 197 6.20 -24.99 40.71
CA ARG A 197 5.30 -26.01 41.32
C ARG A 197 5.48 -27.42 40.76
N THR A 198 6.11 -27.58 39.60
CA THR A 198 6.33 -28.91 39.00
C THR A 198 7.65 -29.57 39.44
N LEU A 199 8.51 -28.87 40.19
CA LEU A 199 9.74 -29.43 40.77
C LEU A 199 9.65 -29.76 42.29
N SER A 200 8.48 -29.63 42.92
CA SER A 200 8.27 -29.99 44.34
C SER A 200 7.27 -31.13 44.57
N GLY A 201 6.82 -31.81 43.53
CA GLY A 201 5.89 -32.94 43.64
C GLY A 201 6.24 -34.05 42.66
N GLY A 202 7.20 -34.91 43.01
CA GLY A 202 7.61 -35.99 42.13
C GLY A 202 8.53 -37.02 42.77
N CYS A 203 7.91 -37.96 43.48
CA CYS A 203 8.36 -39.34 43.71
C CYS A 203 9.75 -39.57 44.33
N GLY A 204 9.71 -39.93 45.62
CA GLY A 204 10.72 -40.81 46.19
C GLY A 204 10.77 -42.12 45.43
N TYR A 205 11.90 -42.37 44.76
CA TYR A 205 12.43 -43.71 44.60
C TYR A 205 13.58 -43.84 45.58
N GLY A 206 13.30 -44.53 46.68
CA GLY A 206 14.30 -44.92 47.66
C GLY A 206 15.29 -45.91 47.05
N GLY A 207 16.57 -45.60 47.20
CA GLY A 207 17.69 -46.43 46.79
C GLY A 207 18.95 -45.91 47.44
N GLU A 208 18.96 -45.87 48.78
CA GLU A 208 20.20 -45.69 49.53
C GLU A 208 20.69 -47.02 50.08
N ALA A 209 22.01 -47.12 49.98
CA ALA A 209 22.85 -48.23 50.30
C ALA A 209 22.78 -48.61 51.79
N VAL A 210 23.13 -49.87 52.01
CA VAL A 210 23.38 -50.50 53.30
C VAL A 210 24.43 -49.70 54.09
N ASP A 211 24.12 -49.35 55.34
CA ASP A 211 25.13 -49.12 56.36
C ASP A 211 24.78 -49.92 57.63
N ASP A 212 25.79 -50.66 58.08
CA ASP A 212 25.76 -51.70 59.10
C ASP A 212 26.03 -51.08 60.48
N ALA A 213 25.13 -51.24 61.46
CA ALA A 213 25.46 -51.17 62.89
C ALA A 213 24.29 -51.48 63.85
N ARG A 214 24.55 -52.52 64.68
CA ARG A 214 24.17 -52.71 66.11
C ARG A 214 22.92 -53.53 66.46
N ARG A 215 23.26 -54.75 66.92
CA ARG A 215 22.65 -55.60 67.96
C ARG A 215 21.40 -56.41 67.61
#